data_AF-A0A9D5K6Z0-F1
#
_entry.id   AF-A0A9D5K6Z0-F1
#
_cell.length_a   1.000
_cell.length_b   1.000
_cell.length_c   1.000
_cell.angle_alpha   90.00
_cell.angle_beta   90.00
_cell.angle_gamma   90.00
#
_symmetry.space_group_name_H-M   'P 1'
#
loop_
_entity.id
_entity.type
_entity.pdbx_description
1 polymer ?
#
loop_
_entity_poly.entity_id
_entity_poly.type
_entity_poly.pdbx_seq_one_letter_code
_entity_poly.pdbx_strand_id
1 'polypeptide(L)'
;MKIVLIVVGVIVLLLAVGFIFATMGLSEIKNMAINEVDLSKISDGVYTGTFQKARWTHNVEVTVKDHKITEIKNTNELPEGNKKLVDGAIEKILQKQSVDIDAVSGATVSTKAFQKAVEDALEEGRKK
;
A
#
# COMPACT_ATOMS: atom_id res chain seq x y z
N MET A 1 35.15 -31.10 -10.23
CA MET A 1 34.59 -30.11 -11.17
C MET A 1 33.08 -30.27 -11.41
N LYS A 2 32.56 -31.49 -11.71
CA LYS A 2 31.11 -31.71 -11.96
C LYS A 2 30.19 -31.32 -10.78
N ILE A 3 30.55 -31.69 -9.54
CA ILE A 3 29.75 -31.36 -8.33
C ILE A 3 29.68 -29.84 -8.11
N VAL A 4 30.78 -29.12 -8.32
CA VAL A 4 30.83 -27.65 -8.19
C VAL A 4 29.89 -26.99 -9.21
N LEU A 5 29.88 -27.46 -10.46
CA LEU A 5 28.98 -26.95 -11.49
C LEU A 5 27.50 -27.19 -11.17
N ILE A 6 27.16 -28.37 -10.61
CA ILE A 6 25.80 -28.66 -10.17
C ILE A 6 25.38 -27.73 -9.02
N VAL A 7 26.25 -27.55 -8.02
CA VAL A 7 25.97 -26.66 -6.87
C VAL A 7 25.80 -25.21 -7.33
N VAL A 8 26.67 -24.71 -8.20
CA VAL A 8 26.54 -23.36 -8.78
C VAL A 8 25.24 -23.24 -9.58
N GLY A 9 24.90 -24.25 -10.38
CA GLY A 9 23.63 -24.29 -11.13
C GLY A 9 22.41 -24.21 -10.22
N VAL A 10 22.40 -24.95 -9.12
CA VAL A 10 21.30 -24.91 -8.13
C VAL A 10 21.22 -23.53 -7.46
N ILE A 11 22.35 -22.93 -7.07
CA ILE A 11 22.36 -21.59 -6.46
C ILE A 11 21.81 -20.54 -7.43
N VAL A 12 22.23 -20.55 -8.69
CA VAL A 12 21.72 -19.62 -9.71
C VAL A 12 20.21 -19.79 -9.91
N LEU A 13 19.71 -21.02 -9.91
CA LEU A 13 18.29 -21.30 -10.06
C LEU A 13 17.49 -20.80 -8.85
N LEU A 14 17.99 -20.98 -7.63
CA LEU A 14 17.39 -20.43 -6.42
C LEU A 14 17.37 -18.90 -6.40
N LEU A 15 18.46 -18.26 -6.82
CA LEU A 15 18.53 -16.80 -6.94
C LEU A 15 17.54 -16.27 -7.99
N ALA A 16 17.42 -16.94 -9.14
CA ALA A 16 16.46 -16.58 -10.17
C ALA A 16 15.01 -16.68 -9.68
N VAL A 17 14.67 -17.76 -8.98
CA VAL A 17 13.34 -17.92 -8.36
C VAL A 17 13.09 -16.83 -7.32
N GLY A 18 14.06 -16.57 -6.43
CA GLY A 18 13.97 -15.49 -5.44
C GLY A 18 13.77 -14.11 -6.07
N PHE A 19 14.45 -13.82 -7.18
CA PHE A 19 14.30 -12.57 -7.91
C PHE A 19 12.92 -12.42 -8.55
N ILE A 20 12.37 -13.49 -9.13
CA ILE A 20 11.01 -13.50 -9.67
C ILE A 20 9.99 -13.20 -8.56
N PHE A 21 10.09 -13.87 -7.42
CA PHE A 21 9.22 -13.60 -6.27
C PHE A 21 9.36 -12.17 -5.74
N ALA A 22 10.58 -11.61 -5.69
CA ALA A 22 10.82 -10.25 -5.20
C ALA A 22 10.22 -9.15 -6.10
N THR A 23 10.11 -9.43 -7.40
CA THR A 23 9.61 -8.47 -8.40
C THR A 23 8.13 -8.68 -8.76
N MET A 24 7.52 -9.79 -8.34
CA MET A 24 6.11 -10.10 -8.56
C MET A 24 5.21 -9.00 -7.99
N GLY A 25 4.30 -8.45 -8.81
CA GLY A 25 3.37 -7.40 -8.42
C GLY A 25 3.96 -5.97 -8.41
N LEU A 26 5.28 -5.80 -8.46
CA LEU A 26 5.93 -4.48 -8.39
C LEU A 26 5.47 -3.54 -9.52
N SER A 27 5.55 -4.01 -10.77
CA SER A 27 5.18 -3.22 -11.96
C SER A 27 3.69 -2.90 -11.99
N GLU A 28 2.85 -3.84 -11.55
CA GLU A 28 1.41 -3.64 -11.52
C GLU A 28 1.05 -2.51 -10.55
N ILE A 29 1.51 -2.59 -9.31
CA ILE A 29 1.23 -1.57 -8.28
C ILE A 29 1.83 -0.22 -8.67
N LYS A 30 3.05 -0.21 -9.24
CA LYS A 30 3.68 1.04 -9.71
C LYS A 30 2.84 1.75 -10.76
N ASN A 31 2.15 1.01 -11.63
CA ASN A 31 1.34 1.57 -12.71
C ASN A 31 -0.13 1.78 -12.33
N MET A 32 -0.55 1.38 -11.12
CA MET A 32 -1.90 1.69 -10.63
C MET A 32 -2.08 3.21 -10.53
N ALA A 33 -3.22 3.67 -11.05
CA ALA A 33 -3.74 4.99 -10.78
C ALA A 33 -4.31 5.03 -9.36
N ILE A 34 -3.98 6.10 -8.63
CA ILE A 34 -4.66 6.49 -7.41
C ILE A 34 -5.78 7.41 -7.86
N ASN A 35 -7.03 7.06 -7.55
CA ASN A 35 -8.16 7.90 -7.91
C ASN A 35 -8.48 8.81 -6.74
N GLU A 36 -8.69 10.09 -7.03
CA GLU A 36 -9.16 11.02 -6.03
C GLU A 36 -10.61 10.71 -5.67
N VAL A 37 -10.90 10.70 -4.37
CA VAL A 37 -12.23 10.44 -3.84
C VAL A 37 -12.84 11.75 -3.34
N ASP A 38 -14.03 12.06 -3.84
CA ASP A 38 -14.80 13.23 -3.43
C ASP A 38 -15.37 13.04 -2.02
N LEU A 39 -14.67 13.57 -1.01
CA LEU A 39 -15.05 13.47 0.40
C LEU A 39 -16.41 14.10 0.73
N SER A 40 -16.90 15.04 -0.09
CA SER A 40 -18.22 15.68 0.11
C SER A 40 -19.39 14.70 -0.04
N LYS A 41 -19.15 13.54 -0.66
CA LYS A 41 -20.12 12.46 -0.85
C LYS A 41 -20.00 11.34 0.17
N ILE A 42 -19.12 11.50 1.15
CA ILE A 42 -18.89 10.50 2.20
C ILE A 42 -19.48 11.03 3.49
N SER A 43 -20.37 10.24 4.10
CA SER A 43 -20.98 10.58 5.39
C SER A 43 -19.99 10.39 6.54
N ASP A 44 -20.37 10.85 7.73
CA ASP A 44 -19.58 10.58 8.93
C ASP A 44 -19.56 9.08 9.24
N GLY A 45 -18.39 8.55 9.58
CA GLY A 45 -18.24 7.13 9.87
C GLY A 45 -16.80 6.65 9.93
N VAL A 46 -16.66 5.36 10.22
CA VAL A 46 -15.41 4.62 10.11
C VAL A 46 -15.55 3.61 8.98
N TYR A 47 -14.62 3.65 8.05
CA TYR A 47 -14.63 2.83 6.84
C TYR A 47 -13.38 1.97 6.77
N THR A 48 -13.54 0.77 6.25
CA THR A 48 -12.47 -0.22 6.17
C THR A 48 -12.03 -0.38 4.73
N GLY A 49 -10.73 -0.42 4.50
CA GLY A 49 -10.18 -0.61 3.17
C GLY A 49 -9.07 -1.64 3.19
N THR A 50 -8.97 -2.40 2.10
CA THR A 50 -7.94 -3.43 1.96
C THR A 50 -7.27 -3.33 0.60
N PHE A 51 -5.94 -3.44 0.62
CA PHE A 51 -5.16 -3.67 -0.58
C PHE A 51 -4.27 -4.89 -0.39
N GLN A 52 -4.33 -5.82 -1.34
CA GLN A 52 -3.47 -7.01 -1.35
C GLN A 52 -2.98 -7.31 -2.76
N LYS A 53 -1.65 -7.29 -2.94
CA LYS A 53 -1.00 -7.72 -4.16
C LYS A 53 0.43 -8.18 -3.89
N ALA A 54 0.72 -9.43 -4.25
CA ALA A 54 2.00 -10.07 -3.98
C ALA A 54 2.41 -9.90 -2.50
N ARG A 55 3.55 -9.27 -2.22
CA ARG A 55 4.03 -9.01 -0.84
C ARG A 55 3.51 -7.71 -0.21
N TRP A 56 2.73 -6.91 -0.93
CA TRP A 56 2.19 -5.66 -0.43
C TRP A 56 0.76 -5.88 0.04
N THR A 57 0.56 -5.74 1.35
CA THR A 57 -0.75 -5.88 1.99
C THR A 57 -0.95 -4.76 3.00
N HIS A 58 -2.07 -4.05 2.89
CA HIS A 58 -2.50 -3.01 3.82
C HIS A 58 -3.97 -3.19 4.13
N ASN A 59 -4.31 -3.21 5.40
CA ASN A 59 -5.66 -3.15 5.92
C ASN A 59 -5.75 -1.83 6.69
N VAL A 60 -6.74 -1.00 6.37
CA VAL A 60 -6.86 0.33 6.97
C VAL A 60 -8.26 0.57 7.50
N GLU A 61 -8.34 1.40 8.53
CA GLU A 61 -9.55 2.05 9.02
C GLU A 61 -9.40 3.56 8.81
N VAL A 62 -10.38 4.18 8.16
CA VAL A 62 -10.42 5.60 7.86
C VAL A 62 -11.64 6.20 8.53
N THR A 63 -11.42 7.16 9.42
CA THR A 63 -12.49 7.91 10.08
C THR A 63 -12.75 9.20 9.31
N VAL A 64 -14.00 9.39 8.89
CA VAL A 64 -14.49 10.61 8.25
C VAL A 64 -15.47 11.30 9.17
N LYS A 65 -15.32 12.62 9.31
CA LYS A 65 -16.23 13.48 10.05
C LYS A 65 -16.34 14.84 9.37
N ASP A 66 -17.54 15.36 9.23
CA ASP A 66 -17.83 16.64 8.57
C ASP A 66 -17.18 16.71 7.16
N HIS A 67 -17.28 15.60 6.41
CA HIS A 67 -16.65 15.42 5.09
C HIS A 67 -15.11 15.57 5.08
N LYS A 68 -14.45 15.33 6.22
CA LYS A 68 -12.99 15.38 6.36
C LYS A 68 -12.45 14.08 6.93
N ILE A 69 -11.28 13.67 6.48
CA ILE A 69 -10.54 12.55 7.04
C ILE A 69 -9.91 13.02 8.36
N THR A 70 -10.33 12.44 9.47
CA THR A 70 -9.85 12.81 10.81
C THR A 70 -8.84 11.82 11.38
N GLU A 71 -8.89 10.58 10.94
CA GLU A 71 -7.99 9.53 11.41
C GLU A 71 -7.80 8.46 10.34
N ILE A 72 -6.60 7.91 10.25
CA ILE A 72 -6.30 6.73 9.45
C ILE A 72 -5.46 5.80 10.30
N LYS A 73 -5.86 4.53 10.40
CA LYS A 73 -5.14 3.48 11.11
C LYS A 73 -4.83 2.35 10.16
N ASN A 74 -3.61 1.86 10.17
CA ASN A 74 -3.27 0.60 9.51
C ASN A 74 -3.44 -0.54 10.52
N THR A 75 -4.36 -1.48 10.25
CA THR A 75 -4.80 -2.51 11.19
C THR A 75 -4.03 -3.83 11.06
N ASN A 76 -3.32 -4.04 9.94
CA ASN A 76 -2.41 -5.19 9.82
C ASN A 76 -1.00 -4.88 10.37
N GLU A 77 -0.31 -5.93 10.81
CA GLU A 77 1.07 -5.82 11.28
C GLU A 77 2.02 -5.46 10.12
N LEU A 78 2.88 -4.47 10.37
CA LEU A 78 3.89 -4.01 9.42
C LEU A 78 5.29 -4.17 10.01
N PRO A 79 6.31 -4.51 9.19
CA PRO A 79 7.70 -4.34 9.58
C PRO A 79 7.99 -2.90 9.98
N GLU A 80 8.92 -2.67 10.91
CA GLU A 80 9.22 -1.33 11.46
C GLU A 80 9.53 -0.29 10.36
N GLY A 81 10.29 -0.66 9.34
CA GLY A 81 10.58 0.21 8.20
C GLY A 81 9.33 0.62 7.41
N ASN A 82 8.30 -0.23 7.35
CA ASN A 82 7.04 0.07 6.70
C ASN A 82 6.12 0.92 7.59
N LYS A 83 6.21 0.80 8.93
CA LYS A 83 5.44 1.63 9.85
C LYS A 83 5.76 3.12 9.65
N LYS A 84 7.05 3.48 9.68
CA LYS A 84 7.48 4.87 9.49
C LYS A 84 7.03 5.46 8.15
N LEU A 85 7.03 4.65 7.08
CA LEU A 85 6.48 5.05 5.79
C LEU A 85 4.98 5.37 5.94
N VAL A 86 4.22 4.42 6.48
CA VAL A 86 2.76 4.53 6.62
C VAL A 86 2.39 5.73 7.49
N ASP A 87 3.10 5.95 8.59
CA ASP A 87 2.88 7.12 9.45
C ASP A 87 3.08 8.43 8.67
N GLY A 88 4.18 8.55 7.92
CA GLY A 88 4.42 9.73 7.07
C GLY A 88 3.42 9.87 5.91
N ALA A 89 2.84 8.77 5.41
CA ALA A 89 1.77 8.81 4.42
C ALA A 89 0.44 9.27 5.06
N ILE A 90 0.12 8.77 6.26
CA ILE A 90 -1.05 9.19 7.04
C ILE A 90 -1.00 10.69 7.30
N GLU A 91 0.12 11.22 7.79
CA GLU A 91 0.30 12.65 8.04
C GLU A 91 0.03 13.49 6.79
N LYS A 92 0.56 13.07 5.63
CA LYS A 92 0.34 13.77 4.35
C LYS A 92 -1.12 13.72 3.91
N ILE A 93 -1.80 12.58 4.04
CA ILE A 93 -3.23 12.47 3.68
C ILE A 93 -4.08 13.33 4.59
N LEU A 94 -3.83 13.31 5.91
CA LEU A 94 -4.54 14.15 6.87
C LEU A 94 -4.30 15.65 6.60
N GLN A 95 -3.09 16.04 6.21
CA GLN A 95 -2.79 17.43 5.87
C GLN A 95 -3.43 17.87 4.54
N LYS A 96 -3.32 17.04 3.49
CA LYS A 96 -3.83 17.38 2.16
C LYS A 96 -5.33 17.14 2.00
N GLN A 97 -5.94 16.32 2.87
CA GLN A 97 -7.31 15.81 2.73
C GLN A 97 -7.55 15.15 1.36
N SER A 98 -6.52 14.48 0.83
CA SER A 98 -6.58 13.76 -0.43
C SER A 98 -5.72 12.50 -0.34
N VAL A 99 -6.19 11.43 -0.98
CA VAL A 99 -5.49 10.15 -1.06
C VAL A 99 -4.33 10.22 -2.04
N ASP A 100 -4.38 11.12 -3.03
CA ASP A 100 -3.31 11.31 -4.00
C ASP A 100 -2.20 12.21 -3.42
N ILE A 101 -1.28 11.56 -2.70
CA ILE A 101 -0.11 12.18 -2.09
C ILE A 101 1.16 11.80 -2.84
N ASP A 102 2.18 12.64 -2.71
CA ASP A 102 3.50 12.33 -3.24
C ASP A 102 4.10 11.14 -2.51
N ALA A 103 4.59 10.17 -3.28
CA ALA A 103 5.29 9.00 -2.80
C ALA A 103 6.41 9.36 -1.80
N VAL A 104 6.56 8.55 -0.76
CA VAL A 104 7.72 8.65 0.13
C VAL A 104 8.95 8.17 -0.64
N SER A 105 10.06 8.95 -0.59
CA SER A 105 11.28 8.65 -1.34
C SER A 105 11.79 7.24 -1.02
N GLY A 106 12.12 6.47 -2.06
CA GLY A 106 12.55 5.08 -1.94
C GLY A 106 11.43 4.06 -1.63
N ALA A 107 10.18 4.50 -1.47
CA ALA A 107 9.08 3.65 -1.05
C ALA A 107 7.82 3.77 -1.92
N THR A 108 7.96 4.19 -3.18
CA THR A 108 6.85 4.50 -4.11
C THR A 108 5.78 3.41 -4.18
N VAL A 109 6.17 2.14 -4.32
CA VAL A 109 5.21 1.05 -4.46
C VAL A 109 4.45 0.78 -3.17
N SER A 110 5.14 0.87 -2.02
CA SER A 110 4.52 0.72 -0.72
C SER A 110 3.60 1.91 -0.40
N THR A 111 3.98 3.14 -0.76
CA THR A 111 3.07 4.30 -0.65
C THR A 111 1.82 4.11 -1.49
N LYS A 112 1.96 3.69 -2.76
CA LYS A 112 0.81 3.41 -3.62
C LYS A 112 -0.10 2.31 -3.08
N ALA A 113 0.48 1.22 -2.57
CA ALA A 113 -0.30 0.13 -1.96
C ALA A 113 -1.13 0.63 -0.76
N PHE A 114 -0.54 1.48 0.08
CA PHE A 114 -1.26 2.12 1.18
C PHE A 114 -2.34 3.10 0.68
N GLN A 115 -2.05 3.94 -0.31
CA GLN A 115 -3.02 4.84 -0.93
C GLN A 115 -4.22 4.07 -1.51
N LYS A 116 -3.99 2.93 -2.17
CA LYS A 116 -5.08 2.09 -2.69
C LYS A 116 -5.95 1.51 -1.57
N ALA A 117 -5.37 1.16 -0.41
CA ALA A 117 -6.16 0.71 0.73
C ALA A 117 -7.03 1.84 1.31
N VAL A 118 -6.50 3.05 1.39
CA VAL A 118 -7.27 4.24 1.83
C VAL A 118 -8.35 4.61 0.81
N GLU A 119 -8.04 4.55 -0.49
CA GLU A 119 -9.01 4.75 -1.58
C GLU A 119 -10.17 3.76 -1.45
N ASP A 120 -9.87 2.47 -1.25
CA ASP A 120 -10.87 1.42 -1.06
C ASP A 120 -11.79 1.69 0.15
N ALA A 121 -11.22 2.15 1.28
CA ALA A 121 -12.00 2.55 2.45
C ALA A 121 -12.96 3.71 2.15
N LEU A 122 -12.48 4.76 1.47
CA LEU A 122 -13.31 5.90 1.13
C LEU A 122 -14.37 5.57 0.07
N GLU A 123 -14.07 4.65 -0.85
CA GLU A 123 -15.06 4.12 -1.79
C GLU A 123 -16.14 3.29 -1.08
N GLU A 124 -15.81 2.55 -0.01
CA GLU A 124 -16.79 1.90 0.86
C GLU A 124 -17.74 2.95 1.46
N GLY A 125 -17.18 4.05 1.96
CA GLY A 125 -17.95 5.14 2.55
C GLY A 125 -18.85 5.88 1.57
N ARG A 126 -18.45 5.98 0.30
CA ARG A 126 -19.28 6.57 -0.78
C ARG A 126 -20.49 5.70 -1.15
N LYS A 127 -20.45 4.40 -0.87
CA LYS A 127 -21.53 3.45 -1.22
C LYS A 127 -22.62 3.36 -0.16
N LYS A 128 -22.37 3.87 1.06
CA LYS A 128 -23.33 3.93 2.17
C LYS A 128 -24.13 5.22 2.11
#